data_AF-A0A0Q5K278-F1
#
_entry.id   AF-A0A0Q5K278-F1
#
_cell.length_a   1.000
_cell.length_b   1.000
_cell.length_c   1.000
_cell.angle_alpha   90.00
_cell.angle_beta   90.00
_cell.angle_gamma   90.00
#
_symmetry.space_group_name_H-M   'P 1'
#
loop_
_entity.id
_entity.type
_entity.pdbx_description
1 polymer ?
#
loop_
_entity_poly.entity_id
_entity_poly.type
_entity_poly.pdbx_seq_one_letter_code
_entity_poly.pdbx_strand_id
1 'polypeptide(L)'
;MRGPVREQGFTLIELLVIILIIGILAAVLIPNLQGARRTANDTVAVNCGRGLVQAAISAKLDQGPGAAYRPAAQLLNTPLGQVCQAPQLEIQTVEADTEGFRYTVRHLGGQRTIVATRSGLQREN
;
A
#
# COMPACT_ATOMS: atom_id res chain seq x y z
N MET A 1 44.14 16.80 43.97
CA MET A 1 44.94 16.68 42.73
C MET A 1 44.14 15.82 41.75
N ARG A 2 43.64 16.38 40.65
CA ARG A 2 42.91 15.65 39.59
C ARG A 2 43.95 15.14 38.59
N GLY A 3 44.08 13.81 38.45
CA GLY A 3 44.94 13.22 37.43
C GLY A 3 44.41 13.49 36.02
N PRO A 4 45.28 13.59 35.01
CA PRO A 4 44.87 13.84 33.62
C PRO A 4 44.04 12.66 33.08
N VAL A 5 42.90 12.96 32.48
CA VAL A 5 42.08 11.98 31.77
C VAL A 5 42.83 11.58 30.50
N ARG A 6 43.19 10.30 30.36
CA ARG A 6 43.79 9.77 29.13
C ARG A 6 42.72 9.69 28.05
N GLU A 7 42.90 10.43 26.96
CA GLU A 7 42.10 10.24 25.76
C GLU A 7 42.41 8.85 25.17
N GLN A 8 41.41 7.98 25.13
CA GLN A 8 41.50 6.68 24.47
C GLN A 8 41.27 6.89 22.98
N GLY A 9 42.30 6.64 22.16
CA GLY A 9 42.19 6.69 20.71
C GLY A 9 41.46 5.47 20.16
N PHE A 10 40.58 5.69 19.19
CA PHE A 10 39.88 4.63 18.46
C PHE A 10 40.85 3.92 17.49
N THR A 11 40.90 2.59 17.52
CA THR A 11 41.81 1.84 16.65
C THR A 11 41.23 1.63 15.25
N LEU A 12 42.09 1.56 14.23
CA LEU A 12 41.67 1.24 12.85
C LEU A 12 41.02 -0.14 12.75
N ILE A 13 41.46 -1.09 13.59
CA ILE A 13 40.89 -2.44 13.63
C ILE A 13 39.47 -2.46 14.22
N GLU A 14 39.19 -1.61 15.22
CA GLU A 14 37.83 -1.44 15.74
C GLU A 14 36.89 -0.90 14.66
N LEU A 15 37.34 0.09 13.87
CA LEU A 15 36.54 0.60 12.76
C LEU A 15 36.25 -0.50 11.72
N LEU A 16 37.26 -1.30 11.39
CA LEU A 16 37.19 -2.34 10.38
C LEU A 16 36.20 -3.46 10.76
N VAL A 17 36.26 -3.94 12.01
CA VAL A 17 35.33 -4.98 12.49
C VAL A 17 33.89 -4.46 12.55
N ILE A 18 33.67 -3.19 12.89
CA ILE A 18 32.32 -2.61 12.95
C ILE A 18 31.68 -2.54 11.56
N ILE A 19 32.40 -2.03 10.56
CA ILE A 19 31.86 -1.96 9.19
C ILE A 19 31.63 -3.37 8.61
N LEU A 20 32.45 -4.35 8.98
CA LEU A 20 32.25 -5.76 8.62
C LEU A 20 30.91 -6.28 9.18
N ILE A 21 30.66 -6.09 10.47
CA ILE A 21 29.43 -6.56 11.13
C ILE A 21 28.20 -5.83 10.58
N ILE A 22 28.26 -4.50 10.43
CA ILE A 22 27.17 -3.71 9.82
C ILE A 22 26.92 -4.18 8.39
N GLY A 23 27.97 -4.48 7.62
CA GLY A 23 27.87 -5.01 6.25
C GLY A 23 27.12 -6.34 6.18
N ILE A 24 27.43 -7.30 7.07
CA ILE A 24 26.74 -8.60 7.14
C ILE A 24 25.27 -8.41 7.52
N LEU A 25 24.98 -7.60 8.54
CA LEU A 25 23.62 -7.33 8.98
C LEU A 25 22.79 -6.65 7.88
N ALA A 26 23.35 -5.64 7.22
CA ALA A 26 22.69 -4.92 6.13
C ALA A 26 22.38 -5.83 4.94
N ALA A 27 23.30 -6.74 4.57
CA ALA A 27 23.12 -7.66 3.45
C ALA A 27 21.88 -8.57 3.63
N VAL A 28 21.62 -9.04 4.85
CA VAL A 28 20.44 -9.88 5.15
C VAL A 28 19.17 -9.03 5.33
N LEU A 29 19.30 -7.82 5.90
CA LEU A 29 18.14 -6.99 6.27
C LEU A 29 17.48 -6.30 5.07
N ILE A 30 18.26 -5.76 4.13
CA ILE A 30 17.77 -4.97 2.99
C ILE A 30 16.76 -5.73 2.10
N PRO A 31 17.00 -6.99 1.65
CA PRO A 31 16.04 -7.70 0.80
C PRO A 31 14.73 -7.97 1.55
N ASN A 32 14.80 -8.31 2.83
CA ASN A 32 13.61 -8.55 3.66
C ASN A 32 12.77 -7.27 3.80
N LEU A 33 13.42 -6.13 4.09
CA LEU A 33 12.74 -4.83 4.18
C LEU A 33 12.04 -4.45 2.87
N GLN A 34 12.65 -4.71 1.72
CA GLN A 34 12.03 -4.45 0.41
C GLN A 34 10.78 -5.30 0.19
N GLY A 35 10.81 -6.59 0.55
CA GLY A 35 9.65 -7.48 0.47
C GLY A 35 8.51 -7.04 1.40
N ALA A 36 8.84 -6.64 2.63
CA ALA A 36 7.88 -6.11 3.60
C ALA A 36 7.20 -4.84 3.09
N ARG A 37 7.96 -3.90 2.51
CA ARG A 37 7.42 -2.67 1.89
C ARG A 37 6.46 -2.97 0.74
N ARG A 38 6.81 -3.89 -0.16
CA ARG A 38 5.91 -4.30 -1.26
C ARG A 38 4.60 -4.89 -0.74
N THR A 39 4.67 -5.72 0.30
CA THR A 39 3.47 -6.33 0.92
C THR A 39 2.60 -5.28 1.61
N ALA A 40 3.21 -4.30 2.28
CA ALA A 40 2.48 -3.17 2.86
C ALA A 40 1.76 -2.36 1.78
N ASN A 41 2.44 -2.06 0.67
CA ASN A 41 1.87 -1.36 -0.48
C ASN A 41 0.69 -2.14 -1.11
N ASP A 42 0.82 -3.45 -1.27
CA ASP A 42 -0.31 -4.30 -1.72
C ASP A 42 -1.49 -4.23 -0.73
N THR A 43 -1.22 -4.15 0.56
CA THR A 43 -2.26 -4.06 1.60
C THR A 43 -3.04 -2.75 1.50
N VAL A 44 -2.36 -1.65 1.16
CA VAL A 44 -3.00 -0.36 0.87
C VAL A 44 -3.98 -0.50 -0.31
N ALA A 45 -3.54 -1.15 -1.41
CA ALA A 45 -4.42 -1.40 -2.55
C ALA A 45 -5.64 -2.26 -2.19
N VAL A 46 -5.45 -3.30 -1.36
CA VAL A 46 -6.54 -4.14 -0.86
C VAL A 46 -7.54 -3.32 -0.03
N ASN A 47 -7.06 -2.49 0.89
CA ASN A 47 -7.92 -1.66 1.74
C ASN A 47 -8.72 -0.64 0.91
N CYS A 48 -8.07 -0.01 -0.08
CA CYS A 48 -8.77 0.83 -1.04
C CYS A 48 -9.86 0.06 -1.79
N GLY A 49 -9.55 -1.13 -2.33
CA GLY A 49 -10.53 -1.96 -3.01
C GLY A 49 -11.77 -2.24 -2.14
N ARG A 50 -11.58 -2.55 -0.84
CA ARG A 50 -12.71 -2.75 0.10
C ARG A 50 -13.55 -1.48 0.26
N GLY A 51 -12.90 -0.33 0.40
CA GLY A 51 -13.59 0.96 0.46
C GLY A 51 -14.40 1.26 -0.80
N LEU A 52 -13.85 0.99 -1.99
CA LEU A 52 -14.57 1.16 -3.25
C LEU A 52 -15.80 0.27 -3.36
N VAL A 53 -15.72 -0.99 -2.92
CA VAL A 53 -16.88 -1.90 -2.89
C VAL A 53 -17.97 -1.32 -1.99
N GLN A 54 -17.61 -0.89 -0.77
CA GLN A 54 -18.58 -0.31 0.17
C GLN A 54 -19.19 0.99 -0.37
N ALA A 55 -18.36 1.88 -0.93
CA ALA A 55 -18.79 3.14 -1.54
C ALA A 55 -19.72 2.91 -2.74
N ALA A 56 -19.43 1.92 -3.59
CA ALA A 56 -20.24 1.60 -4.75
C ALA A 56 -21.61 1.08 -4.35
N ILE A 57 -21.68 0.22 -3.34
CA ILE A 57 -22.93 -0.32 -2.82
C ILE A 57 -23.73 0.79 -2.15
N SER A 58 -23.13 1.60 -1.27
CA SER A 58 -23.85 2.69 -0.59
C SER A 58 -24.38 3.72 -1.58
N ALA A 59 -23.55 4.16 -2.52
CA ALA A 59 -23.96 5.13 -3.53
C ALA A 59 -25.07 4.59 -4.45
N LYS A 60 -25.11 3.28 -4.70
CA LYS A 60 -26.19 2.65 -5.48
C LYS A 60 -27.51 2.63 -4.71
N LEU A 61 -27.46 2.42 -3.39
CA LEU A 61 -28.65 2.49 -2.53
C LEU A 61 -29.23 3.91 -2.50
N ASP A 62 -28.37 4.94 -2.45
CA ASP A 62 -28.80 6.34 -2.41
C ASP A 62 -29.46 6.81 -3.72
N GLN A 63 -29.04 6.26 -4.86
CA GLN A 63 -29.58 6.62 -6.18
C GLN A 63 -30.94 5.99 -6.50
N GLY A 64 -31.31 4.92 -5.79
CA GLY A 64 -32.56 4.19 -6.02
C GLY A 64 -32.48 3.10 -7.09
N PRO A 65 -33.58 2.35 -7.27
CA PRO A 65 -33.64 1.19 -8.16
C PRO A 65 -33.44 1.58 -9.63
N GLY A 66 -32.65 0.78 -10.36
CA GLY A 66 -32.41 0.97 -11.80
C GLY A 66 -31.28 1.95 -12.17
N ALA A 67 -30.72 2.69 -11.21
CA ALA A 67 -29.52 3.51 -11.46
C ALA A 67 -28.30 2.65 -11.80
N ALA A 68 -27.31 3.17 -12.51
CA ALA A 68 -26.04 2.47 -12.70
C ALA A 68 -25.14 2.59 -11.46
N TYR A 69 -24.20 1.65 -11.28
CA TYR A 69 -23.08 1.83 -10.39
C TYR A 69 -22.22 3.01 -10.85
N ARG A 70 -21.69 3.78 -9.91
CA ARG A 70 -20.87 4.95 -10.24
C ARG A 70 -19.46 4.52 -10.64
N PRO A 71 -18.80 5.23 -11.55
CA PRO A 71 -17.38 5.00 -11.82
C PRO A 71 -16.54 5.33 -10.58
N ALA A 72 -15.41 4.64 -10.42
CA ALA A 72 -14.54 4.75 -9.25
C ALA A 72 -14.15 6.20 -8.94
N ALA A 73 -13.86 7.02 -9.96
CA ALA A 73 -13.48 8.43 -9.80
C ALA A 73 -14.52 9.26 -9.00
N GLN A 74 -15.81 8.94 -9.15
CA GLN A 74 -16.86 9.62 -8.38
C GLN A 74 -16.97 9.08 -6.96
N LEU A 75 -16.66 7.80 -6.75
CA LEU A 75 -16.68 7.15 -5.45
C LEU A 75 -15.55 7.65 -4.55
N LEU A 76 -14.41 8.07 -5.12
CA LEU A 76 -13.29 8.62 -4.36
C LEU A 76 -13.66 9.86 -3.52
N ASN A 77 -14.69 10.60 -3.94
CA ASN A 77 -15.18 11.78 -3.21
C ASN A 77 -16.19 11.44 -2.10
N THR A 78 -16.54 10.17 -1.91
CA THR A 78 -17.42 9.71 -0.84
C THR A 78 -16.61 9.36 0.42
N PRO A 79 -17.19 9.42 1.63
CA PRO A 79 -16.47 9.07 2.86
C PRO A 79 -15.79 7.70 2.82
N LEU A 80 -16.44 6.72 2.19
CA LEU A 80 -15.93 5.36 2.04
C LEU A 80 -14.83 5.24 0.97
N GLY A 81 -14.83 6.13 -0.03
CA GLY A 81 -13.78 6.21 -1.05
C GLY A 81 -12.52 6.96 -0.62
N GLN A 82 -12.57 7.77 0.44
CA GLN A 82 -11.41 8.52 0.94
C GLN A 82 -10.27 7.59 1.42
N VAL A 83 -10.56 6.32 1.75
CA VAL A 83 -9.53 5.31 2.09
C VAL A 83 -8.56 5.04 0.93
N CYS A 84 -8.91 5.45 -0.29
CA CYS A 84 -8.11 5.31 -1.50
C CYS A 84 -7.16 6.49 -1.77
N GLN A 85 -6.96 7.41 -0.82
CA GLN A 85 -6.12 8.59 -1.02
C GLN A 85 -4.63 8.39 -0.75
N ALA A 86 -4.18 7.14 -0.61
CA ALA A 86 -2.77 6.86 -0.47
C ALA A 86 -1.99 7.30 -1.73
N PRO A 87 -0.77 7.83 -1.57
CA PRO A 87 0.06 8.20 -2.72
C PRO A 87 0.39 6.97 -3.57
N GLN A 88 0.65 7.18 -4.86
CA GLN A 88 1.07 6.12 -5.79
C GLN A 88 0.06 4.98 -5.97
N LEU A 89 -1.22 5.28 -5.79
CA LEU A 89 -2.31 4.35 -6.00
C LEU A 89 -3.01 4.68 -7.33
N GLU A 90 -3.06 3.70 -8.23
CA GLU A 90 -3.70 3.77 -9.53
C GLU A 90 -5.05 3.06 -9.46
N ILE A 91 -6.12 3.76 -9.85
CA ILE A 91 -7.49 3.25 -9.78
C ILE A 91 -8.14 3.45 -11.13
N GLN A 92 -8.72 2.38 -11.68
CA GLN A 92 -9.43 2.45 -12.94
C GLN A 92 -10.81 1.81 -12.83
N THR A 93 -11.76 2.35 -13.59
CA THR A 93 -13.07 1.73 -13.76
C THR A 93 -13.02 0.88 -15.01
N VAL A 94 -13.17 -0.43 -14.86
CA VAL A 94 -13.29 -1.35 -15.99
C VAL A 94 -14.76 -1.39 -16.42
N GLU A 95 -15.66 -1.59 -15.46
CA GLU A 95 -17.10 -1.68 -15.69
C GLU A 95 -17.86 -1.01 -14.54
N ALA A 96 -18.96 -0.33 -14.85
CA ALA A 96 -19.90 0.20 -13.87
C ALA A 96 -21.26 0.42 -14.56
N ASP A 97 -22.18 -0.52 -14.36
CA ASP A 97 -23.49 -0.53 -15.02
C ASP A 97 -24.63 -0.78 -14.01
N THR A 98 -25.83 -1.10 -14.48
CA THR A 98 -26.98 -1.33 -13.61
C THR A 98 -26.88 -2.63 -12.81
N GLU A 99 -26.17 -3.63 -13.33
CA GLU A 99 -26.06 -5.00 -12.80
C GLU A 99 -24.87 -5.16 -11.86
N GLY A 100 -23.74 -4.51 -12.16
CA GLY A 100 -22.49 -4.70 -11.46
C GLY A 100 -21.44 -3.60 -11.67
N PHE A 101 -20.27 -3.85 -11.10
CA PHE A 101 -19.09 -3.01 -11.24
C PHE A 101 -17.82 -3.84 -11.14
N ARG A 102 -16.78 -3.35 -11.80
CA ARG A 102 -15.41 -3.87 -11.75
C ARG A 102 -14.45 -2.69 -11.72
N TYR A 103 -13.77 -2.51 -10.59
CA TYR A 103 -12.71 -1.52 -10.44
C TYR A 103 -11.37 -2.23 -10.28
N THR A 104 -10.30 -1.68 -10.84
CA THR A 104 -8.94 -2.14 -10.58
C THR A 104 -8.22 -1.13 -9.70
N VAL A 105 -7.44 -1.63 -8.76
CA VAL A 105 -6.65 -0.84 -7.82
C VAL A 105 -5.25 -1.44 -7.76
N ARG A 106 -4.23 -0.62 -8.04
CA ARG A 106 -2.83 -1.03 -7.98
C ARG A 106 -2.02 0.02 -7.24
N HIS A 107 -1.16 -0.42 -6.33
CA HIS A 107 -0.13 0.45 -5.78
C HIS A 107 1.13 0.36 -6.65
N LEU A 108 1.71 1.47 -7.10
CA LEU A 108 2.87 1.47 -8.02
C LEU A 108 4.11 0.82 -7.40
N GLY A 109 4.31 1.01 -6.09
CA GLY A 109 5.34 0.31 -5.31
C GLY A 109 4.95 -1.09 -4.81
N GLY A 110 3.74 -1.56 -5.14
CA GLY A 110 3.27 -2.92 -4.88
C GLY A 110 3.60 -3.84 -6.05
N GLN A 111 3.13 -5.09 -5.98
CA GLN A 111 3.28 -6.06 -7.07
C GLN A 111 1.95 -6.55 -7.62
N ARG A 112 0.83 -6.28 -6.93
CA ARG A 112 -0.47 -6.88 -7.26
C ARG A 112 -1.48 -5.82 -7.68
N THR A 113 -2.25 -6.14 -8.71
CA THR A 113 -3.48 -5.43 -9.04
C THR A 113 -4.65 -6.13 -8.37
N ILE A 114 -5.45 -5.37 -7.63
CA ILE A 114 -6.64 -5.83 -6.94
C ILE A 114 -7.87 -5.44 -7.76
N VAL A 115 -8.71 -6.40 -8.06
CA VAL A 115 -9.98 -6.23 -8.77
C VAL A 115 -11.10 -6.23 -7.74
N ALA A 116 -11.80 -5.11 -7.62
CA ALA A 116 -12.96 -4.94 -6.76
C ALA A 116 -14.25 -5.15 -7.56
N THR A 117 -15.06 -6.12 -7.14
CA THR A 117 -16.37 -6.42 -7.72
C THR A 117 -17.42 -6.55 -6.61
N ARG A 118 -18.70 -6.70 -6.97
CA ARG A 118 -19.77 -7.00 -6.00
C ARG A 118 -19.51 -8.31 -5.23
N SER A 119 -18.89 -9.30 -5.88
CA SER A 119 -18.59 -10.61 -5.26
C SER A 119 -17.44 -10.56 -4.24
N GLY A 120 -16.70 -9.46 -4.19
CA GLY A 120 -15.56 -9.25 -3.32
C GLY A 120 -14.31 -8.81 -4.08
N LEU A 121 -13.17 -8.98 -3.41
CA LEU A 121 -11.86 -8.64 -3.97
C LEU A 121 -11.20 -9.87 -4.57
N GLN A 122 -10.75 -9.73 -5.81
CA GLN A 122 -9.96 -10.72 -6.53
C GLN A 122 -8.62 -10.13 -6.90
N ARG A 123 -7.64 -10.99 -7.18
CA ARG A 123 -6.37 -10.55 -7.75
C ARG A 123 -6.47 -10.66 -9.26
N GLU A 124 -5.98 -9.65 -9.97
CA GLU A 124 -5.77 -9.78 -11.41
C GLU A 124 -4.60 -10.75 -11.61
N ASN A 125 -4.85 -11.82 -12.35
CA ASN A 125 -3.89 -12.89 -12.59
C ASN A 125 -2.94 -12.51 -13.73
#